data_AF-A0A7S3NDU3-F1
#
_entry.id   AF-A0A7S3NDU3-F1
#
_cell.length_a   1.000
_cell.length_b   1.000
_cell.length_c   1.000
_cell.angle_alpha   90.00
_cell.angle_beta   90.00
_cell.angle_gamma   90.00
#
_symmetry.space_group_name_H-M   'P 1'
#
loop_
_entity.id
_entity.type
_entity.pdbx_description
1 polymer ?
#
loop_
_entity_poly.entity_id
_entity_poly.type
_entity_poly.pdbx_seq_one_letter_code
_entity_poly.pdbx_strand_id
1 'polypeptide(L)'
;MTKAKGHRKGAGNTNGEAGKYSFADDEVSWTLLGDVKSYIKKIYDQHVEELDLNDAPNNEMLEFKELTKLMLGGRYEGYWNKLTKKKSGLGLLVYDDGSIYHGHWKNDVQNGKGLRVFIDTDSYIGEFRDGKMDGQGKFTSDKYTYIGDWRDGK
;
A
#
# COMPACT_ATOMS: atom_id res chain seq x y z
N MET A 1 -17.78 -8.89 36.23
CA MET A 1 -19.05 -8.83 35.47
C MET A 1 -18.84 -7.89 34.29
N THR A 2 -19.18 -8.08 33.02
CA THR A 2 -19.52 -9.21 32.13
C THR A 2 -19.34 -8.62 30.72
N LYS A 3 -18.93 -9.43 29.73
CA LYS A 3 -18.57 -9.06 28.35
C LYS A 3 -19.63 -8.21 27.63
N ALA A 4 -19.18 -7.34 26.71
CA ALA A 4 -19.99 -6.91 25.58
C ALA A 4 -19.27 -7.24 24.25
N LYS A 5 -19.66 -8.39 23.68
CA LYS A 5 -19.50 -8.71 22.27
C LYS A 5 -20.46 -7.84 21.47
N GLY A 6 -19.99 -7.16 20.43
CA GLY A 6 -20.83 -6.53 19.42
C GLY A 6 -20.54 -7.12 18.05
N HIS A 7 -21.22 -8.21 17.69
CA HIS A 7 -21.40 -8.59 16.29
C HIS A 7 -22.50 -7.71 15.70
N ARG A 8 -22.27 -7.10 14.54
CA ARG A 8 -23.33 -6.67 13.64
C ARG A 8 -22.94 -6.95 12.20
N LYS A 9 -23.55 -8.00 11.63
CA LYS A 9 -23.85 -8.09 10.20
C LYS A 9 -25.05 -7.17 9.93
N GLY A 10 -25.09 -6.53 8.77
CA GLY A 10 -26.26 -5.79 8.29
C GLY A 10 -25.96 -5.12 6.96
N ALA A 11 -26.52 -5.69 5.90
CA ALA A 11 -26.43 -5.23 4.52
C ALA A 11 -26.98 -3.82 4.31
N GLY A 12 -26.39 -3.10 3.35
CA GLY A 12 -26.89 -1.83 2.84
C GLY A 12 -26.25 -1.58 1.48
N ASN A 13 -27.00 -1.91 0.42
CA ASN A 13 -26.68 -1.63 -0.97
C ASN A 13 -26.87 -0.13 -1.24
N THR A 14 -25.85 0.58 -1.71
CA THR A 14 -26.02 1.75 -2.59
C THR A 14 -24.76 1.98 -3.42
N ASN A 15 -24.99 2.03 -4.74
CA ASN A 15 -24.08 2.39 -5.81
C ASN A 15 -23.17 3.58 -5.49
N GLY A 16 -21.88 3.40 -5.70
CA GLY A 16 -20.88 4.48 -5.73
C GLY A 16 -19.57 3.95 -6.25
N GLU A 17 -19.39 4.01 -7.58
CA GLU A 17 -18.15 3.94 -8.41
C GLU A 17 -16.87 3.20 -7.91
N ALA A 18 -16.94 2.27 -6.97
CA ALA A 18 -15.81 1.52 -6.44
C ALA A 18 -15.59 0.19 -7.21
N GLY A 19 -15.52 0.26 -8.53
CA GLY A 19 -15.48 -0.92 -9.39
C GLY A 19 -14.81 -0.74 -10.75
N LYS A 20 -13.92 0.25 -10.93
CA LYS A 20 -13.34 0.54 -12.26
C LYS A 20 -12.07 -0.26 -12.61
N TYR A 21 -11.56 -1.11 -11.72
CA TYR A 21 -10.34 -1.87 -12.00
C TYR A 21 -10.62 -3.38 -11.97
N SER A 22 -11.13 -3.90 -13.09
CA SER A 22 -11.12 -5.34 -13.36
C SER A 22 -9.81 -5.71 -14.03
N PHE A 23 -8.94 -6.44 -13.32
CA PHE A 23 -7.58 -6.80 -13.76
C PHE A 23 -7.54 -7.99 -14.73
N ALA A 24 -8.53 -8.10 -15.63
CA ALA A 24 -8.55 -9.13 -16.67
C ALA A 24 -7.69 -8.69 -17.87
N ASP A 25 -6.72 -9.54 -18.18
CA ASP A 25 -5.90 -9.61 -19.39
C ASP A 25 -4.74 -8.60 -19.58
N ASP A 26 -3.63 -9.16 -20.07
CA ASP A 26 -2.26 -8.69 -19.90
C ASP A 26 -1.86 -7.43 -20.70
N GLU A 27 -2.81 -6.73 -21.34
CA GLU A 27 -2.55 -5.45 -22.02
C GLU A 27 -2.91 -4.21 -21.18
N VAL A 28 -3.71 -4.36 -20.12
CA VAL A 28 -4.11 -3.25 -19.22
C VAL A 28 -2.98 -2.82 -18.26
N SER A 29 -1.85 -3.52 -18.31
CA SER A 29 -0.77 -3.46 -17.31
C SER A 29 -0.03 -2.11 -17.21
N TRP A 30 0.10 -1.36 -18.31
CA TRP A 30 0.91 -0.13 -18.32
C TRP A 30 0.09 1.14 -18.08
N THR A 31 -1.10 1.23 -18.67
CA THR A 31 -2.05 2.34 -18.42
C THR A 31 -2.44 2.37 -16.94
N LEU A 32 -2.71 1.20 -16.37
CA LEU A 32 -3.08 1.08 -14.96
C LEU A 32 -1.94 1.42 -14.00
N LEU A 33 -0.71 1.01 -14.31
CA LEU A 33 0.45 1.36 -13.48
C LEU A 33 0.73 2.87 -13.54
N GLY A 34 0.60 3.49 -14.72
CA GLY A 34 0.69 4.94 -14.91
C GLY A 34 -0.38 5.70 -14.12
N ASP A 35 -1.63 5.22 -14.13
CA ASP A 35 -2.73 5.80 -13.35
C ASP A 35 -2.50 5.67 -11.84
N VAL A 36 -2.04 4.50 -11.38
CA VAL A 36 -1.71 4.25 -9.97
C VAL A 36 -0.58 5.16 -9.51
N LYS A 37 0.53 5.25 -10.27
CA LYS A 37 1.65 6.14 -9.94
C LYS A 37 1.22 7.62 -9.96
N SER A 38 0.38 8.02 -10.91
CA SER A 38 -0.17 9.38 -10.96
C SER A 38 -1.08 9.69 -9.76
N TYR A 39 -1.87 8.71 -9.30
CA TYR A 39 -2.71 8.85 -8.12
C TYR A 39 -1.88 8.94 -6.83
N ILE A 40 -0.88 8.06 -6.68
CA ILE A 40 0.09 8.10 -5.58
C ILE A 40 0.80 9.45 -5.54
N LYS A 41 1.28 9.94 -6.70
CA LYS A 41 1.93 11.23 -6.80
C LYS A 41 1.03 12.37 -6.33
N LYS A 42 -0.26 12.38 -6.69
CA LYS A 42 -1.22 13.39 -6.20
C LYS A 42 -1.37 13.36 -4.68
N ILE A 43 -1.33 12.18 -4.07
CA ILE A 43 -1.36 12.05 -2.61
C ILE A 43 -0.07 12.61 -2.01
N TYR A 44 1.09 12.26 -2.56
CA TYR A 44 2.36 12.81 -2.11
C TYR A 44 2.47 14.31 -2.37
N ASP A 45 1.97 14.89 -3.45
CA ASP A 45 2.04 16.34 -3.68
C ASP A 45 1.28 17.14 -2.58
N GLN A 46 0.37 16.50 -1.85
CA GLN A 46 -0.29 17.07 -0.66
C GLN A 46 0.51 16.87 0.65
N HIS A 47 1.63 16.16 0.60
CA HIS A 47 2.49 15.77 1.72
C HIS A 47 3.95 16.14 1.40
N VAL A 48 4.68 16.72 2.33
CA VAL A 48 6.00 17.33 2.01
C VAL A 48 7.09 16.29 1.67
N GLU A 49 6.82 14.97 1.80
CA GLU A 49 7.81 13.91 1.62
C GLU A 49 7.29 12.79 0.70
N GLU A 50 7.84 12.70 -0.51
CA GLU A 50 7.62 11.63 -1.50
C GLU A 50 8.69 10.54 -1.37
N LEU A 51 8.31 9.27 -1.51
CA LEU A 51 9.27 8.16 -1.60
C LEU A 51 9.57 7.89 -3.07
N ASP A 52 10.82 8.05 -3.50
CA ASP A 52 11.22 7.76 -4.87
C ASP A 52 11.64 6.29 -5.02
N LEU A 53 10.88 5.51 -5.80
CA LEU A 53 11.21 4.10 -6.10
C LEU A 53 12.58 3.96 -6.81
N ASN A 54 13.07 5.01 -7.45
CA ASN A 54 14.37 5.03 -8.12
C ASN A 54 15.53 5.29 -7.17
N ASP A 55 15.27 5.64 -5.90
CA ASP A 55 16.33 5.79 -4.90
C ASP A 55 16.89 4.40 -4.54
N ALA A 56 17.91 4.02 -5.30
CA ALA A 56 18.50 2.70 -5.20
C ALA A 56 19.22 2.56 -3.87
N PRO A 57 18.84 1.56 -3.03
CA PRO A 57 19.57 1.30 -1.81
C PRO A 57 21.01 0.90 -2.19
N ASN A 58 21.99 1.46 -1.49
CA ASN A 58 23.39 1.02 -1.59
C ASN A 58 23.56 -0.37 -0.94
N ASN A 59 22.98 -1.38 -1.57
CA ASN A 59 22.92 -2.75 -1.09
C ASN A 59 22.91 -3.74 -2.26
N GLU A 60 24.06 -4.36 -2.51
CA GLU A 60 24.25 -5.32 -3.61
C GLU A 60 23.36 -6.58 -3.51
N MET A 61 22.80 -6.85 -2.33
CA MET A 61 21.88 -7.97 -2.11
C MET A 61 20.46 -7.68 -2.59
N LEU A 62 20.15 -6.44 -2.98
CA LEU A 62 18.85 -6.08 -3.52
C LEU A 62 18.90 -6.01 -5.05
N GLU A 63 17.84 -6.49 -5.69
CA GLU A 63 17.60 -6.38 -7.14
C GLU A 63 16.24 -5.72 -7.35
N PHE A 64 16.20 -4.65 -8.15
CA PHE A 64 14.92 -4.09 -8.59
C PHE A 64 14.31 -5.01 -9.65
N LYS A 65 13.00 -5.22 -9.55
CA LYS A 65 12.22 -5.89 -10.59
C LYS A 65 11.07 -5.00 -10.99
N GLU A 66 10.91 -4.88 -12.30
CA GLU A 66 9.71 -4.37 -12.94
C GLU A 66 8.48 -5.16 -12.50
N LEU A 67 7.30 -4.62 -12.84
CA LEU A 67 6.01 -5.14 -12.43
C LEU A 67 5.89 -6.67 -12.60
N THR A 68 5.83 -7.38 -11.48
CA THR A 68 5.80 -8.82 -11.38
C THR A 68 4.46 -9.28 -10.80
N LYS A 69 3.74 -10.16 -11.49
CA LYS A 69 2.53 -10.81 -10.95
C LYS A 69 2.93 -11.78 -9.84
N LEU A 70 2.33 -11.63 -8.66
CA LEU A 70 2.63 -12.49 -7.52
C LEU A 70 1.75 -13.74 -7.52
N MET A 71 2.30 -14.87 -7.06
CA MET A 71 1.55 -16.13 -6.97
C MET A 71 0.40 -16.07 -5.95
N LEU A 72 0.51 -15.22 -4.93
CA LEU A 72 -0.48 -15.06 -3.86
C LEU A 72 -1.42 -13.86 -4.11
N GLY A 73 -1.47 -13.37 -5.35
CA GLY A 73 -2.30 -12.24 -5.73
C GLY A 73 -1.56 -10.90 -5.70
N GLY A 74 -2.03 -9.97 -6.54
CA GLY A 74 -1.46 -8.66 -6.73
C GLY A 74 -0.25 -8.62 -7.67
N ARG A 75 0.22 -7.40 -7.89
CA ARG A 75 1.35 -7.07 -8.77
C ARG A 75 2.33 -6.18 -8.02
N TYR A 76 3.60 -6.54 -8.05
CA TYR A 76 4.67 -5.84 -7.32
C TYR A 76 5.74 -5.31 -8.26
N GLU A 77 6.12 -4.05 -8.06
CA GLU A 77 7.28 -3.41 -8.67
C GLU A 77 8.19 -2.93 -7.54
N GLY A 78 9.48 -3.25 -7.58
CA GLY A 78 10.39 -2.82 -6.51
C GLY A 78 11.52 -3.79 -6.23
N TYR A 79 12.16 -3.56 -5.09
CA TYR A 79 13.35 -4.32 -4.69
C TYR A 79 13.03 -5.67 -4.06
N TRP A 80 13.88 -6.65 -4.38
CA TRP A 80 13.86 -8.02 -3.87
C TRP A 80 15.24 -8.38 -3.33
N ASN A 81 15.30 -9.17 -2.27
CA ASN A 81 16.55 -9.76 -1.82
C ASN A 81 16.95 -10.93 -2.74
N LYS A 82 18.14 -10.87 -3.32
CA LYS A 82 18.67 -11.86 -4.28
C LYS A 82 18.78 -13.27 -3.68
N LEU A 83 19.01 -13.39 -2.38
CA LEU A 83 19.19 -14.68 -1.70
C LEU A 83 17.85 -15.25 -1.23
N THR A 84 17.09 -14.48 -0.44
CA THR A 84 15.85 -14.97 0.18
C THR A 84 14.66 -14.95 -0.78
N LYS A 85 14.78 -14.25 -1.91
CA LYS A 85 13.71 -14.01 -2.89
C LYS A 85 12.48 -13.32 -2.30
N LYS A 86 12.67 -12.58 -1.20
CA LYS A 86 11.62 -11.80 -0.53
C LYS A 86 11.68 -10.33 -0.93
N LYS A 87 10.54 -9.66 -0.98
CA LYS A 87 10.45 -8.19 -1.15
C LYS A 87 11.24 -7.52 -0.03
N SER A 88 12.12 -6.59 -0.38
CA SER A 88 13.02 -5.90 0.55
C SER A 88 13.54 -4.62 -0.09
N GLY A 89 13.49 -3.49 0.62
CA GLY A 89 13.76 -2.16 0.04
C GLY A 89 12.47 -1.45 -0.37
N LEU A 90 12.55 -0.41 -1.20
CA LEU A 90 11.36 0.30 -1.69
C LEU A 90 10.56 -0.54 -2.70
N GLY A 91 9.24 -0.38 -2.70
CA GLY A 91 8.40 -1.05 -3.67
C GLY A 91 6.92 -0.65 -3.62
N LEU A 92 6.26 -0.86 -4.75
CA LEU A 92 4.84 -0.67 -5.00
C LEU A 92 4.15 -2.04 -5.13
N LEU A 93 3.18 -2.32 -4.28
CA LEU A 93 2.28 -3.46 -4.40
C LEU A 93 0.86 -2.95 -4.68
N VAL A 94 0.29 -3.40 -5.79
CA VAL A 94 -1.15 -3.30 -6.07
C VAL A 94 -1.78 -4.65 -5.78
N TYR A 95 -2.69 -4.70 -4.82
CA TYR A 95 -3.41 -5.91 -4.46
C TYR A 95 -4.54 -6.18 -5.46
N ASP A 96 -5.02 -7.43 -5.54
CA ASP A 96 -6.10 -7.81 -6.47
C ASP A 96 -7.43 -7.10 -6.15
N ASP A 97 -7.60 -6.63 -4.92
CA ASP A 97 -8.76 -5.85 -4.49
C ASP A 97 -8.65 -4.36 -4.86
N GLY A 98 -7.54 -3.95 -5.48
CA GLY A 98 -7.27 -2.56 -5.87
C GLY A 98 -6.65 -1.71 -4.77
N SER A 99 -6.50 -2.21 -3.54
CA SER A 99 -5.73 -1.53 -2.51
C SER A 99 -4.24 -1.46 -2.89
N ILE A 100 -3.53 -0.48 -2.34
CA ILE A 100 -2.15 -0.18 -2.72
C ILE A 100 -1.28 -0.06 -1.48
N TYR A 101 -0.05 -0.54 -1.57
CA TYR A 101 1.03 -0.14 -0.69
C TYR A 101 2.23 0.36 -1.48
N HIS A 102 2.74 1.52 -1.12
CA HIS A 102 3.94 2.11 -1.70
C HIS A 102 4.89 2.53 -0.58
N GLY A 103 6.03 1.85 -0.44
CA GLY A 103 6.94 2.16 0.66
C GLY A 103 8.00 1.09 0.88
N HIS A 104 8.57 1.10 2.08
CA HIS A 104 9.65 0.19 2.43
C HIS A 104 9.16 -1.21 2.83
N TRP A 105 9.90 -2.20 2.38
CA TRP A 105 9.70 -3.62 2.62
C TRP A 105 10.91 -4.23 3.32
N LYS A 106 10.66 -5.21 4.17
CA LYS A 106 11.68 -6.05 4.80
C LYS A 106 11.15 -7.47 4.89
N ASN A 107 11.77 -8.40 4.18
CA ASN A 107 11.43 -9.83 4.21
C ASN A 107 9.93 -10.10 3.94
N ASP A 108 9.38 -9.53 2.86
CA ASP A 108 7.96 -9.58 2.45
C ASP A 108 6.98 -8.80 3.33
N VAL A 109 7.45 -8.07 4.33
CA VAL A 109 6.62 -7.32 5.27
C VAL A 109 6.86 -5.82 5.13
N GLN A 110 5.79 -5.03 5.17
CA GLN A 110 5.85 -3.57 5.14
C GLN A 110 6.57 -3.07 6.41
N ASN A 111 7.60 -2.25 6.24
CA ASN A 111 8.47 -1.85 7.35
C ASN A 111 9.22 -0.56 7.01
N GLY A 112 9.10 0.48 7.84
CA GLY A 112 9.62 1.82 7.57
C GLY A 112 8.54 2.76 7.03
N LYS A 113 8.93 3.83 6.35
CA LYS A 113 7.98 4.80 5.77
C LYS A 113 7.20 4.18 4.61
N GLY A 114 5.94 4.59 4.45
CA GLY A 114 5.12 4.20 3.31
C GLY A 114 3.78 4.94 3.23
N LEU A 115 3.12 4.74 2.11
CA LEU A 115 1.74 5.08 1.81
C LEU A 115 0.94 3.78 1.67
N ARG A 116 -0.19 3.69 2.35
CA ARG A 116 -1.22 2.68 2.11
C ARG A 116 -2.47 3.38 1.61
N VAL A 117 -3.01 2.91 0.49
CA VAL A 117 -4.35 3.27 0.01
C VAL A 117 -5.23 2.05 0.22
N PHE A 118 -6.33 2.22 0.94
CA PHE A 118 -7.30 1.18 1.20
C PHE A 118 -8.27 1.03 0.02
N ILE A 119 -9.03 -0.08 -0.01
CA ILE A 119 -9.98 -0.37 -1.09
C ILE A 119 -11.08 0.69 -1.22
N ASP A 120 -11.42 1.35 -0.12
CA ASP A 120 -12.38 2.45 -0.04
C ASP A 120 -11.76 3.83 -0.34
N THR A 121 -10.52 3.85 -0.84
CA THR A 121 -9.73 5.05 -1.17
C THR A 121 -9.26 5.90 0.01
N ASP A 122 -9.55 5.46 1.24
CA ASP A 122 -8.90 6.02 2.42
C ASP A 122 -7.37 5.83 2.29
N SER A 123 -6.60 6.70 2.93
CA SER A 123 -5.14 6.62 2.84
C SER A 123 -4.46 6.84 4.17
N TYR A 124 -3.31 6.19 4.34
CA TYR A 124 -2.39 6.41 5.44
C TYR A 124 -0.99 6.65 4.90
N ILE A 125 -0.35 7.75 5.32
CA ILE A 125 1.07 8.00 5.10
C ILE A 125 1.75 8.08 6.45
N GLY A 126 2.79 7.28 6.63
CA GLY A 126 3.55 7.28 7.87
C GLY A 126 4.45 6.08 8.01
N GLU A 127 4.78 5.78 9.25
CA GLU A 127 5.64 4.68 9.61
C GLU A 127 4.86 3.35 9.69
N PHE A 128 5.54 2.27 9.31
CA PHE A 128 5.06 0.90 9.38
C PHE A 128 6.04 0.03 10.16
N ARG A 129 5.52 -0.86 11.00
CA ARG A 129 6.28 -1.93 11.63
C ARG A 129 5.52 -3.24 11.53
N ASP A 130 6.20 -4.26 11.02
CA ASP A 130 5.68 -5.62 10.87
C ASP A 130 4.28 -5.68 10.21
N GLY A 131 4.09 -4.89 9.15
CA GLY A 131 2.84 -4.87 8.37
C GLY A 131 1.75 -3.96 8.93
N LYS A 132 2.02 -3.24 10.02
CA LYS A 132 1.03 -2.37 10.69
C LYS A 132 1.49 -0.92 10.66
N MET A 133 0.51 -0.01 10.62
CA MET A 133 0.74 1.42 10.86
C MET A 133 1.26 1.57 12.29
N ASP A 134 2.45 2.13 12.44
CA ASP A 134 3.11 2.22 13.74
C ASP A 134 4.14 3.35 13.73
N GLY A 135 4.07 4.25 14.71
CA GLY A 135 4.87 5.46 14.76
C GLY A 135 4.07 6.68 14.30
N GLN A 136 4.74 7.69 13.74
CA GLN A 136 4.08 8.91 13.30
C GLN A 136 3.41 8.71 11.94
N GLY A 137 2.17 9.22 11.79
CA GLY A 137 1.47 9.11 10.53
C GLY A 137 0.20 9.97 10.41
N LYS A 138 -0.24 10.13 9.19
CA LYS A 138 -1.47 10.82 8.80
C LYS A 138 -2.41 9.85 8.09
N PHE A 139 -3.60 9.69 8.63
CA PHE A 139 -4.72 9.01 7.98
C PHE A 139 -5.70 10.02 7.43
N THR A 140 -6.18 9.80 6.20
CA THR A 140 -7.14 10.66 5.51
C THR A 140 -8.28 9.79 4.99
N SER A 141 -9.51 10.15 5.35
CA SER A 141 -10.76 9.58 4.84
C SER A 141 -11.70 10.68 4.37
N ASP A 142 -12.86 10.30 3.84
CA ASP A 142 -13.96 11.21 3.53
C ASP A 142 -14.48 11.99 4.75
N LYS A 143 -14.42 11.39 5.95
CA LYS A 143 -15.01 11.93 7.17
C LYS A 143 -14.05 12.75 8.00
N TYR A 144 -12.78 12.33 8.06
CA TYR A 144 -11.80 12.97 8.93
C TYR A 144 -10.37 12.73 8.47
N THR A 145 -9.50 13.61 8.97
CA THR A 145 -8.05 13.44 8.96
C THR A 145 -7.57 13.26 10.39
N TYR A 146 -6.69 12.28 10.61
CA TYR A 146 -5.99 12.10 11.87
C TYR A 146 -4.49 12.21 11.64
N ILE A 147 -3.80 12.98 12.48
CA ILE A 147 -2.33 13.12 12.47
C ILE A 147 -1.85 12.85 13.88
N GLY A 148 -0.97 11.88 14.05
CA GLY A 148 -0.45 11.54 15.37
C GLY A 148 0.30 10.22 15.41
N ASP A 149 0.44 9.69 16.63
CA ASP A 149 1.06 8.41 16.92
C ASP A 149 0.10 7.25 16.68
N TRP A 150 0.60 6.23 15.98
CA TRP A 150 -0.06 4.97 15.70
C TRP A 150 0.65 3.83 16.43
N ARG A 151 -0.10 2.88 16.96
CA ARG A 151 0.47 1.66 17.55
C ARG A 151 -0.32 0.44 17.13
N ASP A 152 0.36 -0.51 16.49
CA ASP A 152 -0.26 -1.74 16.01
C ASP A 152 -1.53 -1.50 15.15
N GLY A 153 -1.55 -0.42 14.36
CA GLY A 153 -2.66 -0.05 13.49
C GLY A 153 -3.83 0.69 14.15
N LYS A 154 -3.63 1.25 15.35
CA LYS A 154 -4.65 1.99 16.11
C LYS A 154 -4.14 3.34 16.61
#